data_AF-A0A3P7ZU80-F1
#
_entry.id   AF-A0A3P7ZU80-F1
#
_cell.length_a   1.000
_cell.length_b   1.000
_cell.length_c   1.000
_cell.angle_alpha   90.00
_cell.angle_beta   90.00
_cell.angle_gamma   90.00
#
_symmetry.space_group_name_H-M   'P 1'
#
loop_
_entity.id
_entity.type
_entity.pdbx_description
1 polymer ?
#
loop_
_entity_poly.entity_id
_entity_poly.type
_entity_poly.pdbx_seq_one_letter_code
_entity_poly.pdbx_strand_id
1 'polypeptide(L)'
;MCVDEVGASVADLKSDQLNCVTLPSDNFLTVGRINDTDTAFFGYPLSWKCGSTSASLASVRDTNEVFDCSAESETTRKLISQLSTALDEETSWITGLELKLLQMGNLTLDDNLNRHLLDDHQEILDKIRTRQSSSRSVLFQAEQAIETLRHTNQPEFIWKQLEVKCQELRTRLEDLQTEAEGRVRILLHSLDSLEHLTYKLQSLRNLLENLDSVLLVNTPSVNTTTTTTTTGENQLSNKLNTINHPDEIDSCILRIKAALSESNSSHNNVISTLPSVKQKFIASVNRYADSKKTYNIKLNHFTGLNCKQYEDKIQRNNTELEDRIEYTVKEANNRLLHLINRLEIQSTYLTEINILYKQYEKHLSELIHQLDKTKLQLNIIQKSLLRSDELNTLTMNKIKKFSQERLTKLYTLHGDLNKIENDLKVRFISQSFIW
;
A
#
# COMPACT_ATOMS: atom_id res chain seq x y z
N MET A 1 -3.91 -33.98 10.92
CA MET A 1 -3.99 -32.89 11.91
C MET A 1 -3.46 -31.64 11.21
N CYS A 2 -4.16 -31.01 10.27
CA CYS A 2 -5.53 -30.48 10.27
C CYS A 2 -5.78 -29.55 11.46
N VAL A 3 -5.52 -28.25 11.28
CA VAL A 3 -6.52 -27.19 11.44
C VAL A 3 -6.25 -26.17 10.31
N ASP A 4 -7.29 -25.96 9.49
CA ASP A 4 -7.43 -25.00 8.40
C ASP A 4 -7.83 -23.60 8.92
N GLU A 5 -7.81 -22.62 8.00
CA GLU A 5 -8.40 -21.25 8.08
C GLU A 5 -7.64 -20.27 9.01
N VAL A 6 -7.10 -19.13 8.57
CA VAL A 6 -7.72 -18.05 7.78
C VAL A 6 -6.65 -17.35 6.92
N GLY A 7 -6.72 -17.59 5.62
CA GLY A 7 -6.12 -16.74 4.59
C GLY A 7 -7.23 -15.94 3.91
N ALA A 8 -7.54 -14.75 4.44
CA ALA A 8 -8.26 -13.70 3.74
C ALA A 8 -7.23 -12.58 3.50
N SER A 9 -6.36 -12.69 2.50
CA SER A 9 -6.65 -12.41 1.09
C SER A 9 -7.34 -11.05 0.91
N VAL A 10 -6.51 -10.01 0.75
CA VAL A 10 -6.86 -8.76 0.06
C VAL A 10 -6.98 -9.07 -1.44
N ALA A 11 -7.91 -9.96 -1.77
CA ALA A 11 -8.33 -10.32 -3.12
C ALA A 11 -9.85 -10.41 -3.14
N ASP A 12 -10.51 -9.26 -3.05
CA ASP A 12 -11.82 -9.04 -3.67
C ASP A 12 -12.10 -7.53 -3.70
N LEU A 13 -11.50 -6.85 -4.67
CA LEU A 13 -12.06 -5.62 -5.22
C LEU A 13 -12.25 -5.90 -6.71
N LYS A 14 -13.33 -6.63 -7.00
CA LYS A 14 -13.86 -6.71 -8.35
C LYS A 14 -14.25 -5.30 -8.80
N SER A 15 -13.69 -4.92 -9.93
CA SER A 15 -14.23 -3.91 -10.83
C SER A 15 -15.66 -4.31 -11.18
N ASP A 16 -16.65 -3.52 -10.74
CA ASP A 16 -17.87 -3.21 -11.49
C ASP A 16 -18.68 -2.12 -10.78
N GLN A 17 -19.10 -1.13 -11.57
CA GLN A 17 -19.89 0.07 -11.22
C GLN A 17 -19.09 1.16 -10.49
N LEU A 18 -18.72 2.27 -11.13
CA LEU A 18 -19.66 3.32 -11.52
C LEU A 18 -19.17 4.08 -12.76
N ASN A 19 -20.10 4.23 -13.71
CA ASN A 19 -20.04 5.11 -14.85
C ASN A 19 -19.87 6.57 -14.44
N CYS A 20 -19.12 7.33 -15.24
CA CYS A 20 -19.25 8.77 -15.36
C CYS A 20 -20.72 9.16 -15.60
N VAL A 21 -21.32 9.95 -14.71
CA VAL A 21 -22.38 10.90 -15.07
C VAL A 21 -22.19 12.18 -14.28
N THR A 22 -22.02 13.25 -15.03
CA THR A 22 -22.00 14.66 -14.64
C THR A 22 -23.38 15.12 -14.13
N LEU A 23 -23.37 15.94 -13.07
CA LEU A 23 -24.43 16.77 -12.41
C LEU A 23 -25.63 17.25 -13.30
N PRO A 24 -26.83 17.57 -12.74
CA PRO A 24 -27.03 18.75 -11.87
C PRO A 24 -28.12 18.71 -10.76
N SER A 25 -28.19 19.87 -10.09
CA SER A 25 -28.91 20.40 -8.91
C SER A 25 -30.42 20.13 -8.71
N ASP A 26 -30.83 20.37 -7.45
CA ASP A 26 -32.16 20.74 -6.92
C ASP A 26 -33.27 19.68 -6.82
N ASN A 27 -33.58 19.25 -5.59
CA ASN A 27 -34.84 19.58 -4.93
C ASN A 27 -35.01 18.96 -3.52
N PHE A 28 -35.62 19.75 -2.65
CA PHE A 28 -36.18 19.42 -1.35
C PHE A 28 -37.13 18.20 -1.37
N LEU A 29 -37.10 17.36 -0.33
CA LEU A 29 -38.27 17.01 0.49
C LEU A 29 -37.90 16.15 1.70
N THR A 30 -38.56 16.49 2.80
CA THR A 30 -38.52 15.95 4.15
C THR A 30 -39.17 14.55 4.27
N VAL A 31 -38.86 13.88 5.39
CA VAL A 31 -39.59 12.79 6.09
C VAL A 31 -38.95 11.40 5.99
N GLY A 32 -38.53 10.88 7.15
CA GLY A 32 -38.23 9.45 7.33
C GLY A 32 -37.43 9.10 8.58
N ARG A 33 -37.97 9.37 9.78
CA ARG A 33 -37.58 8.67 11.03
C ARG A 33 -37.54 7.15 10.77
N ILE A 34 -36.55 6.43 11.27
CA ILE A 34 -36.67 5.10 11.91
C ILE A 34 -35.33 4.73 12.59
N ASN A 35 -35.43 4.66 13.92
CA ASN A 35 -34.85 3.72 14.89
C ASN A 35 -33.32 3.55 15.06
N ASP A 36 -32.89 4.09 16.19
CA ASP A 36 -32.01 3.48 17.18
C ASP A 36 -32.19 1.95 17.30
N THR A 37 -31.07 1.23 17.23
CA THR A 37 -30.90 -0.03 17.98
C THR A 37 -29.47 -0.11 18.50
N ASP A 38 -29.38 0.00 19.82
CA ASP A 38 -28.28 -0.44 20.66
C ASP A 38 -27.78 -1.84 20.26
N THR A 39 -26.46 -1.99 20.25
CA THR A 39 -25.83 -3.28 20.58
C THR A 39 -24.69 -3.03 21.56
N ALA A 40 -24.94 -3.43 22.80
CA ALA A 40 -24.05 -3.33 23.95
C ALA A 40 -22.96 -4.41 23.93
N PHE A 41 -21.73 -4.06 24.32
CA PHE A 41 -20.73 -4.85 25.08
C PHE A 41 -19.43 -4.00 25.14
N PHE A 42 -18.84 -3.54 26.24
CA PHE A 42 -18.60 -4.12 27.57
C PHE A 42 -18.89 -3.12 28.71
N GLY A 43 -19.29 -3.64 29.86
CA GLY A 43 -19.65 -2.89 31.05
C GLY A 43 -18.50 -2.50 31.97
N TYR A 44 -18.63 -1.30 32.54
CA TYR A 44 -18.35 -0.99 33.94
C TYR A 44 -19.33 0.13 34.35
N PRO A 45 -20.10 -0.01 35.44
CA PRO A 45 -20.93 1.08 35.95
C PRO A 45 -20.06 1.95 36.85
N LEU A 46 -19.46 3.00 36.31
CA LEU A 46 -18.88 4.04 37.16
C LEU A 46 -19.96 5.07 37.47
N SER A 47 -20.74 4.79 38.52
CA SER A 47 -21.57 5.80 39.17
C SER A 47 -20.66 6.86 39.79
N TRP A 48 -20.48 8.00 39.12
CA TRP A 48 -19.79 9.13 39.71
C TRP A 48 -20.80 9.92 40.55
N LYS A 49 -20.95 9.50 41.81
CA LYS A 49 -21.33 10.45 42.86
C LYS A 49 -20.15 11.39 43.04
N CYS A 50 -20.32 12.64 42.62
CA CYS A 50 -19.39 13.71 42.87
C CYS A 50 -19.29 13.92 44.40
N GLY A 51 -18.29 13.27 45.01
CA GLY A 51 -17.92 13.45 46.40
C GLY A 51 -16.67 14.30 46.46
N SER A 52 -16.85 15.62 46.50
CA SER A 52 -15.77 16.57 46.80
C SER A 52 -15.21 16.27 48.18
N THR A 53 -14.08 15.59 48.26
CA THR A 53 -13.35 15.40 49.52
C THR A 53 -12.27 16.46 49.60
N SER A 54 -12.63 17.67 50.05
CA SER A 54 -11.65 18.64 50.53
C SER A 54 -11.34 18.33 52.00
N ALA A 55 -10.16 17.77 52.26
CA ALA A 55 -9.61 17.66 53.60
C ALA A 55 -9.22 19.07 54.09
N SER A 56 -10.09 19.72 54.87
CA SER A 56 -9.75 20.93 55.62
C SER A 56 -9.40 20.53 57.05
N LEU A 57 -8.15 20.81 57.43
CA LEU A 57 -7.66 20.87 58.80
C LEU A 57 -8.53 21.87 59.58
N ALA A 58 -9.31 21.37 60.54
CA ALA A 58 -10.06 22.19 61.47
C ALA A 58 -9.09 22.89 62.44
N SER A 59 -8.90 24.19 62.25
CA SER A 59 -8.40 25.10 63.28
C SER A 59 -9.61 25.72 63.97
N VAL A 60 -9.95 25.20 65.14
CA VAL A 60 -10.96 25.79 66.03
C VAL A 60 -10.44 27.14 66.54
N ARG A 61 -11.09 28.22 66.13
CA ARG A 61 -11.15 29.46 66.90
C ARG A 61 -12.56 30.03 66.83
N ASP A 62 -13.21 30.01 67.98
CA ASP A 62 -14.40 30.77 68.29
C ASP A 62 -14.15 32.27 68.08
N THR A 63 -14.91 32.86 67.16
CA THR A 63 -15.31 34.27 67.25
C THR A 63 -16.76 34.36 66.80
N ASN A 64 -17.65 34.47 67.79
CA ASN A 64 -18.99 35.01 67.63
C ASN A 64 -18.87 36.44 67.10
N GLU A 65 -18.91 36.59 65.78
CA GLU A 65 -19.35 37.83 65.14
C GLU A 65 -20.52 37.45 64.24
N VAL A 66 -21.72 37.72 64.75
CA VAL A 66 -22.95 37.78 63.97
C VAL A 66 -22.76 38.94 62.99
N PHE A 67 -22.14 38.65 61.85
CA PHE A 67 -22.28 39.49 60.67
C PHE A 67 -23.72 39.32 60.21
N ASP A 68 -24.51 40.35 60.50
CA ASP A 68 -25.83 40.59 59.93
C ASP A 68 -25.64 40.71 58.41
N CYS A 69 -25.63 39.56 57.73
CA CYS A 69 -25.39 39.45 56.31
C CYS A 69 -26.65 39.97 55.62
N SER A 70 -26.54 41.15 55.02
CA SER A 70 -27.62 41.77 54.26
C SER A 70 -28.25 40.72 53.35
N ALA A 71 -29.56 40.50 53.51
CA ALA A 71 -30.31 39.51 52.78
C ALA A 71 -29.93 39.50 51.29
N GLU A 72 -29.21 38.46 50.86
CA GLU A 72 -29.08 38.15 49.45
C GLU A 72 -30.48 38.16 48.85
N SER A 73 -30.73 39.04 47.89
CA SER A 73 -32.03 39.12 47.24
C SER A 73 -32.39 37.75 46.66
N GLU A 74 -33.57 37.25 46.98
CA GLU A 74 -34.11 35.99 46.44
C GLU A 74 -33.99 35.92 44.91
N THR A 75 -34.08 37.08 44.24
CA THR A 75 -33.91 37.21 42.79
C THR A 75 -32.48 36.90 42.34
N THR A 76 -31.48 37.34 43.10
CA THR A 76 -30.06 37.10 42.82
C THR A 76 -29.72 35.63 42.97
N ARG A 77 -30.23 34.98 44.03
CA ARG A 77 -30.03 33.55 44.25
C ARG A 77 -30.66 32.70 43.15
N LYS A 78 -31.87 33.06 42.71
CA LYS A 78 -32.54 32.40 41.57
C LYS A 78 -31.76 32.55 40.27
N LEU A 79 -31.27 33.76 39.96
CA LEU A 79 -30.48 34.01 38.75
C LEU A 79 -29.18 33.18 38.75
N ILE A 80 -28.44 33.18 39.86
CA ILE A 80 -27.19 32.41 39.97
C ILE A 80 -27.46 30.91 39.86
N SER A 81 -28.54 30.42 40.46
CA SER A 81 -28.94 29.02 40.33
C SER A 81 -29.26 28.68 38.87
N GLN A 82 -30.02 29.52 38.15
CA GLN A 82 -30.36 29.30 36.74
C GLN A 82 -29.12 29.29 35.84
N LEU A 83 -28.21 30.27 36.01
CA LEU A 83 -26.97 30.33 35.24
C LEU A 83 -26.04 29.16 35.56
N SER A 84 -25.96 28.75 36.83
CA SER A 84 -25.18 27.58 37.21
C SER A 84 -25.71 26.30 36.57
N THR A 85 -27.03 26.10 36.57
CA THR A 85 -27.66 24.95 35.88
C THR A 85 -27.40 24.99 34.38
N ALA A 86 -27.54 26.14 33.73
CA ALA A 86 -27.27 26.28 32.30
C ALA A 86 -25.79 25.98 31.96
N LEU A 87 -24.85 26.44 32.79
CA LEU A 87 -23.42 26.13 32.61
C LEU A 87 -23.11 24.65 32.86
N ASP A 88 -23.80 24.01 33.81
CA ASP A 88 -23.64 22.57 34.06
C ASP A 88 -24.17 21.73 32.89
N GLU A 89 -25.27 22.14 32.25
CA GLU A 89 -25.79 21.53 31.02
C GLU A 89 -24.82 21.69 29.84
N GLU A 90 -24.21 22.86 29.67
CA GLU A 90 -23.17 23.08 28.66
C GLU A 90 -21.93 22.23 28.95
N THR A 91 -21.51 22.14 30.22
CA THR A 91 -20.35 21.32 30.64
C THR A 91 -20.57 19.85 30.34
N SER A 92 -21.76 19.31 30.67
CA SER A 92 -22.12 17.92 30.41
C SER A 92 -22.08 17.58 28.92
N TRP A 93 -22.59 18.47 28.07
CA TRP A 93 -22.55 18.29 26.62
C TRP A 93 -21.14 18.34 26.05
N ILE A 94 -20.31 19.30 26.50
CA ILE A 94 -18.88 19.37 26.13
C ILE A 94 -18.18 18.06 26.51
N THR A 95 -18.35 17.58 27.75
CA THR A 95 -17.77 16.31 28.21
C THR A 95 -18.18 15.13 27.32
N GLY A 96 -19.44 15.10 26.86
CA GLY A 96 -19.92 14.08 25.94
C GLY A 96 -19.19 14.11 24.59
N LEU A 97 -18.91 15.29 24.04
CA LEU A 97 -18.16 15.44 22.79
C LEU A 97 -16.67 15.16 22.95
N GLU A 98 -16.05 15.64 24.03
CA GLU A 98 -14.64 15.37 24.35
C GLU A 98 -14.37 13.86 24.47
N LEU A 99 -15.28 13.13 25.13
CA LEU A 99 -15.18 11.67 25.26
C LEU A 99 -15.30 10.97 23.90
N LYS A 100 -16.26 11.38 23.07
CA LYS A 100 -16.40 10.83 21.71
C LYS A 100 -15.16 11.10 20.87
N LEU A 101 -14.65 12.34 20.91
CA LEU A 101 -13.44 12.73 20.19
C LEU A 101 -12.22 11.91 20.65
N LEU A 102 -12.10 11.58 21.93
CA LEU A 102 -11.04 10.68 22.43
C LEU A 102 -11.22 9.22 21.97
N GLN A 103 -12.45 8.72 21.96
CA GLN A 103 -12.73 7.31 21.67
C GLN A 103 -12.67 6.97 20.17
N MET A 104 -12.58 7.96 19.29
CA MET A 104 -12.46 7.77 17.86
C MET A 104 -11.28 6.85 17.47
N GLY A 105 -11.43 6.19 16.32
CA GLY A 105 -10.50 5.20 15.78
C GLY A 105 -9.10 5.74 15.45
N ASN A 106 -8.28 4.89 14.84
CA ASN A 106 -6.96 5.27 14.31
C ASN A 106 -6.99 5.20 12.80
N LEU A 107 -6.04 5.88 12.14
CA LEU A 107 -5.83 5.73 10.71
C LEU A 107 -5.43 4.29 10.37
N THR A 108 -5.85 3.83 9.19
CA THR A 108 -5.57 2.49 8.67
C THR A 108 -5.16 2.55 7.20
N LEU A 109 -4.93 1.41 6.56
CA LEU A 109 -4.72 1.32 5.09
C LEU A 109 -6.04 1.20 4.31
N ASP A 110 -7.18 1.19 4.99
CA ASP A 110 -8.49 1.08 4.36
C ASP A 110 -9.10 2.47 4.20
N ASP A 111 -9.27 2.90 2.95
CA ASP A 111 -9.86 4.20 2.59
C ASP A 111 -11.28 4.35 3.13
N ASN A 112 -12.09 3.29 3.17
CA ASN A 112 -13.47 3.37 3.64
C ASN A 112 -13.52 3.57 5.15
N LEU A 113 -12.70 2.85 5.91
CA LEU A 113 -12.59 3.05 7.36
C LEU A 113 -12.09 4.47 7.68
N ASN A 114 -11.14 4.99 6.90
CA ASN A 114 -10.62 6.34 7.08
C ASN A 114 -11.63 7.42 6.69
N ARG A 115 -12.49 7.19 5.68
CA ARG A 115 -13.60 8.09 5.33
C ARG A 115 -14.66 8.13 6.43
N HIS A 116 -15.07 6.98 6.96
CA HIS A 116 -15.98 6.95 8.11
C HIS A 116 -15.40 7.68 9.32
N LEU A 117 -14.10 7.49 9.60
CA LEU A 117 -13.41 8.23 10.65
C LEU A 117 -13.48 9.75 10.42
N LEU A 118 -13.28 10.21 9.18
CA LEU A 118 -13.41 11.62 8.82
C LEU A 118 -14.84 12.13 9.00
N ASP A 119 -15.84 11.38 8.54
CA ASP A 119 -17.25 11.71 8.67
C ASP A 119 -17.64 11.87 10.15
N ASP A 120 -17.20 10.97 11.02
CA ASP A 120 -17.45 11.05 12.46
C ASP A 120 -16.84 12.33 13.08
N HIS A 121 -15.62 12.72 12.65
CA HIS A 121 -14.99 13.96 13.11
C HIS A 121 -15.73 15.20 12.59
N GLN A 122 -16.20 15.15 11.33
CA GLN A 122 -16.98 16.22 10.74
C GLN A 122 -18.33 16.38 11.45
N GLU A 123 -18.98 15.28 11.84
CA GLU A 123 -20.20 15.30 12.64
C GLU A 123 -20.00 15.98 14.00
N ILE A 124 -18.89 15.68 14.71
CA ILE A 124 -18.55 16.40 15.95
C ILE A 124 -18.37 17.89 15.69
N LEU A 125 -17.62 18.24 14.64
CA LEU A 125 -17.36 19.63 14.29
C LEU A 125 -18.65 20.40 13.97
N ASP A 126 -19.59 19.76 13.27
CA ASP A 126 -20.89 20.37 12.95
C ASP A 126 -21.79 20.49 14.18
N LYS A 127 -21.74 19.52 15.11
CA LYS A 127 -22.38 19.64 16.44
C LYS A 127 -21.83 20.82 17.24
N ILE A 128 -20.51 21.05 17.19
CA ILE A 128 -19.88 22.21 17.84
C ILE A 128 -20.39 23.51 17.22
N ARG A 129 -20.36 23.62 15.89
CA ARG A 129 -20.78 24.82 15.15
C ARG A 129 -22.25 25.16 15.38
N THR A 130 -23.13 24.15 15.34
CA THR A 130 -24.58 24.35 15.54
C THR A 130 -24.91 24.83 16.94
N ARG A 131 -24.19 24.38 17.98
CA ARG A 131 -24.42 24.81 19.38
C ARG A 131 -23.62 26.04 19.80
N GLN A 132 -22.64 26.48 19.01
CA GLN A 132 -21.70 27.56 19.34
C GLN A 132 -22.38 28.87 19.77
N SER A 133 -23.45 29.28 19.09
CA SER A 133 -24.18 30.51 19.42
C SER A 133 -24.89 30.40 20.78
N SER A 134 -25.48 29.24 21.08
CA SER A 134 -26.13 28.94 22.36
C SER A 134 -25.12 28.99 23.50
N SER A 135 -24.01 28.26 23.39
CA SER A 135 -22.98 28.22 24.43
C SER A 135 -22.35 29.60 24.68
N ARG A 136 -22.13 30.40 23.62
CA ARG A 136 -21.67 31.80 23.74
C ARG A 136 -22.69 32.70 24.44
N SER A 137 -23.98 32.51 24.18
CA SER A 137 -25.05 33.27 24.84
C SER A 137 -25.10 32.97 26.34
N VAL A 138 -25.01 31.69 26.74
CA VAL A 138 -25.00 31.29 28.16
C VAL A 138 -23.79 31.89 28.88
N LEU A 139 -22.60 31.78 28.27
CA LEU A 139 -21.37 32.41 28.81
C LEU A 139 -21.52 33.93 28.97
N PHE A 140 -22.01 34.61 27.93
CA PHE A 140 -22.20 36.05 27.97
C PHE A 140 -23.16 36.50 29.08
N GLN A 141 -24.29 35.80 29.23
CA GLN A 141 -25.26 36.08 30.30
C GLN A 141 -24.65 35.86 31.70
N ALA A 142 -23.87 34.79 31.87
CA ALA A 142 -23.20 34.50 33.13
C ALA A 142 -22.15 35.56 33.47
N GLU A 143 -21.37 36.02 32.50
CA GLU A 143 -20.36 37.06 32.69
C GLU A 143 -20.97 38.43 33.00
N GLN A 144 -22.07 38.78 32.32
CA GLN A 144 -22.81 40.00 32.62
C GLN A 144 -23.38 39.98 34.05
N ALA A 145 -23.87 38.81 34.49
CA ALA A 145 -24.32 38.63 35.86
C ALA A 145 -23.17 38.78 36.86
N ILE A 146 -22.00 38.18 36.60
CA ILE A 146 -20.79 38.33 37.44
C ILE A 146 -20.40 39.80 37.58
N GLU A 147 -20.37 40.55 36.47
CA GLU A 147 -19.99 41.97 36.52
C GLU A 147 -21.00 42.81 37.30
N THR A 148 -22.30 42.50 37.17
CA THR A 148 -23.35 43.15 37.96
C THR A 148 -23.20 42.84 39.46
N LEU A 149 -22.84 41.60 39.82
CA LEU A 149 -22.61 41.18 41.21
C LEU A 149 -21.38 41.88 41.82
N ARG A 150 -20.33 42.10 41.02
CA ARG A 150 -19.16 42.88 41.42
C ARG A 150 -19.52 44.33 41.72
N HIS A 151 -20.30 44.97 40.84
CA HIS A 151 -20.71 46.36 41.03
C HIS A 151 -21.68 46.57 42.21
N THR A 152 -22.40 45.53 42.62
CA THR A 152 -23.36 45.56 43.75
C THR A 152 -22.72 45.14 45.09
N ASN A 153 -21.39 44.99 45.16
CA ASN A 153 -20.62 44.61 46.34
C ASN A 153 -21.10 43.30 47.00
N GLN A 154 -21.57 42.34 46.19
CA GLN A 154 -21.93 41.01 46.69
C GLN A 154 -20.66 40.24 47.13
N PRO A 155 -20.75 39.40 48.17
CA PRO A 155 -19.64 38.58 48.64
C PRO A 155 -18.94 37.80 47.53
N GLU A 156 -17.59 37.79 47.55
CA GLU A 156 -16.77 37.17 46.51
C GLU A 156 -17.11 35.69 46.27
N PHE A 157 -17.39 34.93 47.34
CA PHE A 157 -17.68 33.50 47.23
C PHE A 157 -18.87 33.19 46.32
N ILE A 158 -19.81 34.12 46.16
CA ILE A 158 -21.05 33.96 45.37
C ILE A 158 -20.74 33.95 43.87
N TRP A 159 -19.94 34.90 43.39
CA TRP A 159 -19.67 35.06 41.96
C TRP A 159 -18.36 34.41 41.53
N LYS A 160 -17.42 34.16 42.44
CA LYS A 160 -16.11 33.58 42.10
C LYS A 160 -16.23 32.16 41.53
N GLN A 161 -17.13 31.35 42.09
CA GLN A 161 -17.38 29.99 41.59
C GLN A 161 -17.95 30.01 40.16
N LEU A 162 -18.84 30.97 39.88
CA LEU A 162 -19.44 31.15 38.56
C LEU A 162 -18.38 31.64 37.55
N GLU A 163 -17.50 32.56 37.96
CA GLU A 163 -16.38 33.05 37.15
C GLU A 163 -15.44 31.91 36.74
N VAL A 164 -15.03 31.07 37.70
CA VAL A 164 -14.15 29.92 37.44
C VAL A 164 -14.80 28.96 36.44
N LYS A 165 -16.09 28.64 36.62
CA LYS A 165 -16.84 27.78 35.67
C LYS A 165 -16.91 28.38 34.27
N CYS A 166 -17.18 29.69 34.15
CA CYS A 166 -17.24 30.36 32.85
C CYS A 166 -15.89 30.29 32.13
N GLN A 167 -14.80 30.54 32.86
CA GLN A 167 -13.46 30.51 32.29
C GLN A 167 -13.04 29.10 31.86
N GLU A 168 -13.37 28.08 32.66
CA GLU A 168 -13.14 26.68 32.30
C GLU A 168 -13.93 26.29 31.04
N LEU A 169 -15.23 26.58 31.01
CA LEU A 169 -16.11 26.23 29.89
C LEU A 169 -15.66 26.91 28.58
N ARG A 170 -15.27 28.19 28.64
CA ARG A 170 -14.69 28.91 27.49
C ARG A 170 -13.45 28.19 26.95
N THR A 171 -12.51 27.88 27.83
CA THR A 171 -11.25 27.23 27.45
C THR A 171 -11.52 25.87 26.81
N ARG A 172 -12.41 25.07 27.40
CA ARG A 172 -12.78 23.74 26.88
C ARG A 172 -13.49 23.81 25.53
N LEU A 173 -14.39 24.78 25.31
CA LEU A 173 -15.03 24.99 24.01
C LEU A 173 -14.00 25.34 22.91
N GLU A 174 -13.07 26.25 23.22
CA GLU A 174 -12.02 26.67 22.28
C GLU A 174 -11.07 25.50 21.96
N ASP A 175 -10.62 24.76 22.97
CA ASP A 175 -9.77 23.57 22.80
C ASP A 175 -10.49 22.47 22.00
N LEU A 176 -11.76 22.17 22.33
CA LEU A 176 -12.56 21.17 21.62
C LEU A 176 -12.76 21.55 20.15
N GLN A 177 -13.10 22.80 19.86
CA GLN A 177 -13.26 23.28 18.49
C GLN A 177 -11.94 23.20 17.72
N THR A 178 -10.85 23.71 18.31
CA THR A 178 -9.53 23.73 17.67
C THR A 178 -9.02 22.32 17.39
N GLU A 179 -9.23 21.39 18.31
CA GLU A 179 -8.85 19.99 18.15
C GLU A 179 -9.68 19.30 17.06
N ALA A 180 -11.01 19.46 17.08
CA ALA A 180 -11.89 18.85 16.09
C ALA A 180 -11.54 19.32 14.66
N GLU A 181 -11.35 20.64 14.48
CA GLU A 181 -10.90 21.20 13.21
C GLU A 181 -9.49 20.73 12.82
N GLY A 182 -8.59 20.64 13.79
CA GLY A 182 -7.22 20.15 13.60
C GLY A 182 -7.19 18.72 13.08
N ARG A 183 -7.98 17.82 13.70
CA ARG A 183 -8.06 16.41 13.29
C ARG A 183 -8.72 16.23 11.93
N VAL A 184 -9.78 16.98 11.61
CA VAL A 184 -10.37 16.97 10.25
C VAL A 184 -9.30 17.33 9.20
N ARG A 185 -8.50 18.38 9.44
CA ARG A 185 -7.40 18.76 8.52
C ARG A 185 -6.34 17.66 8.39
N ILE A 186 -5.96 17.02 9.50
CA ILE A 186 -4.98 15.91 9.50
C ILE A 186 -5.54 14.71 8.73
N LEU A 187 -6.82 14.36 8.92
CA LEU A 187 -7.47 13.23 8.27
C LEU A 187 -7.60 13.45 6.76
N LEU A 188 -8.02 14.64 6.32
CA LEU A 188 -8.04 15.01 4.89
C LEU A 188 -6.66 14.82 4.25
N HIS A 189 -5.61 15.38 4.88
CA HIS A 189 -4.25 15.22 4.39
C HIS A 189 -3.77 13.76 4.39
N SER A 190 -4.23 12.96 5.36
CA SER A 190 -3.88 11.54 5.46
C SER A 190 -4.54 10.74 4.35
N LEU A 191 -5.79 11.04 4.00
CA LEU A 191 -6.50 10.44 2.87
C LEU A 191 -5.81 10.76 1.54
N ASP A 192 -5.46 12.03 1.28
CA ASP A 192 -4.70 12.40 0.08
C ASP A 192 -3.36 11.64 0.00
N SER A 193 -2.66 11.55 1.14
CA SER A 193 -1.38 10.84 1.22
C SER A 193 -1.53 9.34 1.00
N LEU A 194 -2.61 8.74 1.51
CA LEU A 194 -2.94 7.32 1.31
C LEU A 194 -3.32 7.05 -0.15
N GLU A 195 -4.14 7.90 -0.77
CA GLU A 195 -4.49 7.80 -2.19
C GLU A 195 -3.24 7.79 -3.08
N HIS A 196 -2.31 8.71 -2.83
CA HIS A 196 -1.03 8.75 -3.54
C HIS A 196 -0.21 7.48 -3.32
N LEU A 197 -0.18 6.94 -2.10
CA LEU A 197 0.53 5.71 -1.77
C LEU A 197 -0.10 4.52 -2.52
N THR A 198 -1.42 4.38 -2.45
CA THR A 198 -2.20 3.35 -3.13
C THR A 198 -2.00 3.40 -4.63
N TYR A 199 -2.03 4.57 -5.26
CA TYR A 199 -1.78 4.74 -6.68
C TYR A 199 -0.37 4.28 -7.10
N LYS A 200 0.65 4.65 -6.31
CA LYS A 200 2.04 4.23 -6.57
C LYS A 200 2.25 2.73 -6.35
N LEU A 201 1.64 2.16 -5.32
CA LEU A 201 1.67 0.72 -5.08
C LEU A 201 0.94 -0.07 -6.18
N GLN A 202 -0.19 0.43 -6.68
CA GLN A 202 -0.88 -0.19 -7.80
C GLN A 202 -0.05 -0.11 -9.09
N SER A 203 0.61 1.02 -9.34
CA SER A 203 1.54 1.15 -10.47
C SER A 203 2.69 0.14 -10.38
N LEU A 204 3.25 -0.03 -9.17
CA LEU A 204 4.29 -1.04 -8.91
C LEU A 204 3.77 -2.46 -9.11
N ARG A 205 2.55 -2.76 -8.65
CA ARG A 205 1.90 -4.06 -8.84
C ARG A 205 1.72 -4.39 -10.31
N ASN A 206 1.18 -3.46 -11.10
CA ASN A 206 1.01 -3.65 -12.55
C ASN A 206 2.36 -3.91 -13.23
N LEU A 207 3.42 -3.20 -12.82
CA LEU A 207 4.77 -3.43 -13.32
C LEU A 207 5.29 -4.83 -12.96
N LEU A 208 5.11 -5.26 -11.71
CA LEU A 208 5.49 -6.61 -11.26
C LEU A 208 4.74 -7.68 -12.05
N GLU A 209 3.42 -7.54 -12.22
CA GLU A 209 2.59 -8.47 -13.00
C GLU A 209 3.02 -8.52 -14.47
N ASN A 210 3.35 -7.38 -15.08
CA ASN A 210 3.88 -7.32 -16.45
C ASN A 210 5.22 -8.06 -16.57
N LEU A 211 6.16 -7.84 -15.65
CA LEU A 211 7.47 -8.50 -15.68
C LEU A 211 7.35 -10.01 -15.42
N ASP A 212 6.51 -10.41 -14.47
CA ASP A 212 6.18 -11.80 -14.21
C ASP A 212 5.57 -12.47 -15.45
N SER A 213 4.65 -11.78 -16.16
CA SER A 213 4.03 -12.30 -17.38
C SER A 213 5.03 -12.52 -18.50
N VAL A 214 5.99 -11.60 -18.70
CA VAL A 214 7.04 -11.73 -19.72
C VAL A 214 7.95 -12.90 -19.37
N LEU A 215 8.27 -13.08 -18.08
CA LEU A 215 9.07 -14.20 -17.61
C LEU A 215 8.34 -15.53 -17.82
N LEU A 216 7.04 -15.60 -17.48
CA LEU A 216 6.16 -16.77 -17.67
C LEU A 216 5.95 -17.13 -19.13
N VAL A 217 5.71 -16.15 -20.00
CA VAL A 217 5.55 -16.41 -21.44
C VAL A 217 6.86 -16.88 -22.07
N ASN A 218 8.00 -16.56 -21.47
CA ASN A 218 9.32 -16.96 -21.96
C ASN A 218 9.92 -18.16 -21.20
N THR A 219 9.17 -18.74 -20.25
CA THR A 219 9.41 -20.05 -19.62
C THR A 219 8.28 -21.01 -20.02
N PRO A 220 8.49 -22.34 -20.11
CA PRO A 220 7.40 -23.24 -20.47
C PRO A 220 6.47 -23.47 -19.28
N SER A 221 5.17 -23.54 -19.56
CA SER A 221 4.14 -24.02 -18.64
C SER A 221 4.40 -25.48 -18.29
N VAL A 222 4.71 -25.75 -17.02
CA VAL A 222 4.60 -27.09 -16.43
C VAL A 222 3.20 -27.21 -15.84
N ASN A 223 2.24 -27.67 -16.65
CA ASN A 223 0.99 -28.20 -16.11
C ASN A 223 1.26 -29.61 -15.55
N THR A 224 1.78 -29.68 -14.34
CA THR A 224 1.67 -30.92 -13.55
C THR A 224 1.71 -30.60 -12.06
N THR A 225 0.58 -30.86 -11.42
CA THR A 225 0.40 -30.97 -9.98
C THR A 225 1.42 -31.94 -9.39
N THR A 226 2.54 -31.44 -8.87
CA THR A 226 3.32 -32.17 -7.86
C THR A 226 4.17 -31.20 -7.05
N THR A 227 3.79 -31.10 -5.78
CA THR A 227 4.62 -30.66 -4.66
C THR A 227 5.99 -31.31 -4.73
N THR A 228 7.04 -30.53 -5.04
CA THR A 228 8.37 -30.65 -4.42
C THR A 228 9.28 -29.50 -4.85
N THR A 229 9.96 -28.95 -3.86
CA THR A 229 11.04 -27.97 -3.92
C THR A 229 12.22 -28.44 -4.78
N THR A 230 12.32 -27.98 -6.03
CA THR A 230 13.59 -27.91 -6.77
C THR A 230 13.48 -26.91 -7.93
N THR A 231 14.14 -25.76 -7.72
CA THR A 231 15.01 -25.02 -8.65
C THR A 231 14.54 -24.77 -10.10
N GLY A 232 14.32 -23.49 -10.43
CA GLY A 232 13.92 -22.96 -11.74
C GLY A 232 14.96 -23.06 -12.87
N GLU A 233 15.96 -23.93 -12.75
CA GLU A 233 17.05 -24.12 -13.71
C GLU A 233 16.67 -25.09 -14.84
N ASN A 234 15.77 -26.04 -14.61
CA ASN A 234 15.35 -27.05 -15.59
C ASN A 234 14.24 -26.61 -16.56
N GLN A 235 13.76 -25.37 -16.47
CA GLN A 235 12.57 -24.93 -17.21
C GLN A 235 12.92 -24.24 -18.54
N LEU A 236 13.99 -23.45 -18.62
CA LEU A 236 14.37 -22.75 -19.86
C LEU A 236 14.81 -23.72 -20.98
N SER A 237 15.53 -24.79 -20.62
CA SER A 237 15.96 -25.85 -21.53
C SER A 237 14.78 -26.54 -22.24
N ASN A 238 13.61 -26.63 -21.59
CA ASN A 238 12.44 -27.28 -22.17
C ASN A 238 11.73 -26.42 -23.23
N LYS A 239 11.84 -25.08 -23.16
CA LYS A 239 11.29 -24.20 -24.21
C LYS A 239 12.24 -24.07 -25.40
N LEU A 240 13.55 -24.14 -25.16
CA LEU A 240 14.54 -24.18 -26.25
C LEU A 240 14.31 -25.39 -27.18
N ASN A 241 13.84 -26.51 -26.62
CA ASN A 241 13.48 -27.72 -27.38
C ASN A 241 12.19 -27.59 -28.21
N THR A 242 11.41 -26.50 -28.06
CA THR A 242 10.13 -26.27 -28.77
C THR A 242 10.15 -25.03 -29.67
N ILE A 243 11.24 -24.26 -29.67
CA ILE A 243 11.43 -23.14 -30.60
C ILE A 243 11.67 -23.73 -31.99
N ASN A 244 10.71 -23.50 -32.88
CA ASN A 244 10.71 -24.11 -34.22
C ASN A 244 11.30 -23.19 -35.29
N HIS A 245 11.49 -21.89 -34.99
CA HIS A 245 12.00 -20.90 -35.95
C HIS A 245 12.88 -19.82 -35.26
N PRO A 246 14.00 -19.38 -35.89
CA PRO A 246 14.86 -18.32 -35.34
C PRO A 246 14.16 -16.99 -35.05
N ASP A 247 13.11 -16.67 -35.80
CA ASP A 247 12.29 -15.46 -35.58
C ASP A 247 11.60 -15.45 -34.20
N GLU A 248 11.35 -16.63 -33.62
CA GLU A 248 10.77 -16.76 -32.28
C GLU A 248 11.79 -16.38 -31.18
N ILE A 249 13.09 -16.62 -31.40
CA ILE A 249 14.17 -16.21 -30.50
C ILE A 249 14.34 -14.69 -30.55
N ASP A 250 14.41 -14.12 -31.75
CA ASP A 250 14.52 -12.66 -31.93
C ASP A 250 13.29 -11.93 -31.34
N SER A 251 12.08 -12.47 -31.53
CA SER A 251 10.85 -11.98 -30.90
C SER A 251 10.86 -12.08 -29.37
N CYS A 252 11.40 -13.16 -28.81
CA CYS A 252 11.58 -13.33 -27.36
C CYS A 252 12.54 -12.29 -26.77
N ILE A 253 13.70 -12.10 -27.40
CA ILE A 253 14.70 -11.10 -27.01
C ILE A 253 14.11 -9.69 -27.07
N LEU A 254 13.36 -9.36 -28.13
CA LEU A 254 12.72 -8.05 -28.27
C LEU A 254 11.70 -7.79 -27.16
N ARG A 255 10.86 -8.78 -26.82
CA ARG A 255 9.88 -8.65 -25.72
C ARG A 255 10.55 -8.47 -24.36
N ILE A 256 11.62 -9.21 -24.07
CA ILE A 256 12.38 -9.04 -22.82
C ILE A 256 13.03 -7.66 -22.76
N LYS A 257 13.67 -7.20 -23.84
CA LYS A 257 14.29 -5.87 -23.89
C LYS A 257 13.27 -4.74 -23.74
N ALA A 258 12.09 -4.88 -24.34
CA ALA A 258 11.00 -3.92 -24.18
C ALA A 258 10.55 -3.85 -22.71
N ALA A 259 10.33 -5.00 -22.07
CA ALA A 259 9.93 -5.08 -20.67
C ALA A 259 10.99 -4.52 -19.71
N LEU A 260 12.28 -4.78 -19.96
CA LEU A 260 13.38 -4.19 -19.19
C LEU A 260 13.46 -2.67 -19.38
N SER A 261 13.24 -2.17 -20.59
CA SER A 261 13.23 -0.73 -20.88
C SER A 261 12.07 -0.01 -20.19
N GLU A 262 10.88 -0.60 -20.27
CA GLU A 262 9.67 -0.13 -19.58
C GLU A 262 9.87 -0.16 -18.06
N SER A 263 10.44 -1.24 -17.53
CA SER A 263 10.80 -1.38 -16.11
C SER A 263 11.78 -0.31 -15.68
N ASN A 264 12.88 -0.08 -16.41
CA ASN A 264 13.85 0.96 -16.05
C ASN A 264 13.24 2.37 -16.06
N SER A 265 12.38 2.68 -17.03
CA SER A 265 11.68 3.96 -17.08
C SER A 265 10.67 4.14 -15.94
N SER A 266 9.92 3.08 -15.62
CA SER A 266 8.91 3.06 -14.56
C SER A 266 9.54 3.00 -13.17
N HIS A 267 10.65 2.29 -13.00
CA HIS A 267 11.46 2.20 -11.79
C HIS A 267 11.90 3.60 -11.35
N ASN A 268 12.42 4.40 -12.28
CA ASN A 268 12.87 5.76 -12.00
C ASN A 268 11.74 6.71 -11.55
N ASN A 269 10.47 6.42 -11.85
CA ASN A 269 9.33 7.25 -11.42
C ASN A 269 8.61 6.66 -10.20
N VAL A 270 8.38 5.35 -10.17
CA VAL A 270 7.61 4.68 -9.12
C VAL A 270 8.47 4.40 -7.90
N ILE A 271 9.64 3.75 -8.06
CA ILE A 271 10.49 3.38 -6.92
C ILE A 271 11.14 4.61 -6.29
N SER A 272 11.65 5.54 -7.10
CA SER A 272 12.34 6.73 -6.54
C SER A 272 11.42 7.58 -5.67
N THR A 273 10.12 7.63 -5.98
CA THR A 273 9.13 8.45 -5.28
C THR A 273 8.40 7.70 -4.17
N LEU A 274 8.32 6.38 -4.23
CA LEU A 274 7.60 5.56 -3.26
C LEU A 274 8.07 5.76 -1.79
N PRO A 275 9.38 5.82 -1.46
CA PRO A 275 9.83 6.14 -0.11
C PRO A 275 9.29 7.49 0.39
N SER A 276 9.27 8.51 -0.47
CA SER A 276 8.79 9.84 -0.11
C SER A 276 7.28 9.86 0.15
N VAL A 277 6.50 9.16 -0.67
CA VAL A 277 5.04 9.06 -0.52
C VAL A 277 4.67 8.25 0.71
N LYS A 278 5.35 7.12 0.93
CA LYS A 278 5.28 6.31 2.16
C LYS A 278 5.51 7.18 3.39
N GLN A 279 6.61 7.95 3.40
CA GLN A 279 7.01 8.75 4.55
C GLN A 279 6.03 9.90 4.83
N LYS A 280 5.40 10.47 3.80
CA LYS A 280 4.31 11.45 3.96
C LYS A 280 3.11 10.84 4.69
N PHE A 281 2.67 9.66 4.28
CA PHE A 281 1.55 8.98 4.94
C PHE A 281 1.91 8.58 6.38
N ILE A 282 3.08 7.98 6.61
CA ILE A 282 3.54 7.67 7.97
C ILE A 282 3.60 8.93 8.85
N ALA A 283 4.08 10.06 8.32
CA ALA A 283 4.10 11.31 9.05
C ALA A 283 2.70 11.84 9.38
N SER A 284 1.70 11.63 8.51
CA SER A 284 0.32 12.04 8.76
C SER A 284 -0.35 11.17 9.84
N VAL A 285 -0.09 9.85 9.82
CA VAL A 285 -0.52 8.92 10.87
C VAL A 285 0.06 9.31 12.23
N ASN A 286 1.37 9.59 12.29
CA ASN A 286 2.03 10.07 13.50
C ASN A 286 1.42 11.36 14.03
N ARG A 287 1.17 12.34 13.15
CA ARG A 287 0.52 13.61 13.55
C ARG A 287 -0.86 13.38 14.14
N TYR A 288 -1.65 12.47 13.58
CA TYR A 288 -2.96 12.12 14.11
C TYR A 288 -2.85 11.47 15.51
N ALA A 289 -1.92 10.51 15.66
CA ALA A 289 -1.64 9.87 16.94
C ALA A 289 -1.19 10.87 18.01
N ASP A 290 -0.29 11.80 17.66
CA ASP A 290 0.22 12.83 18.56
C ASP A 290 -0.87 13.82 18.95
N SER A 291 -1.74 14.24 18.02
CA SER A 291 -2.93 15.06 18.31
C SER A 291 -3.80 14.39 19.37
N LYS A 292 -4.08 13.09 19.22
CA LYS A 292 -4.86 12.31 20.20
C LYS A 292 -4.19 12.25 21.57
N LYS A 293 -2.87 12.07 21.62
CA LYS A 293 -2.10 12.04 22.89
C LYS A 293 -2.12 13.42 23.56
N THR A 294 -1.79 14.48 22.83
CA THR A 294 -1.76 15.85 23.36
C THR A 294 -3.13 16.26 23.88
N TYR A 295 -4.20 15.96 23.15
CA TYR A 295 -5.55 16.27 23.60
C TYR A 295 -5.97 15.46 24.83
N ASN A 296 -5.59 14.18 24.90
CA ASN A 296 -5.81 13.37 26.10
C ASN A 296 -5.11 13.95 27.33
N ILE A 297 -3.86 14.41 27.20
CA ILE A 297 -3.14 15.08 28.29
C ILE A 297 -3.88 16.34 28.74
N LYS A 298 -4.35 17.18 27.80
CA LYS A 298 -5.17 18.35 28.11
C LYS A 298 -6.44 17.97 28.86
N LEU A 299 -7.12 16.90 28.45
CA LEU A 299 -8.38 16.50 29.08
C LEU A 299 -8.20 15.89 30.48
N ASN A 300 -7.09 15.18 30.72
CA ASN A 300 -6.79 14.60 32.03
C ASN A 300 -6.56 15.67 33.12
N HIS A 301 -6.15 16.89 32.74
CA HIS A 301 -6.17 18.04 33.65
C HIS A 301 -7.57 18.32 34.22
N PHE A 302 -8.63 17.99 33.47
CA PHE A 302 -10.02 18.23 33.87
C PHE A 302 -10.73 16.98 34.41
N THR A 303 -10.34 15.76 34.00
CA THR A 303 -11.10 14.53 34.28
C THR A 303 -10.41 13.52 35.19
N GLY A 304 -9.09 13.61 35.40
CA GLY A 304 -8.33 12.71 36.27
C GLY A 304 -8.24 11.23 35.82
N LEU A 305 -8.46 10.95 34.52
CA LEU A 305 -8.40 9.60 33.95
C LEU A 305 -6.95 9.08 33.78
N ASN A 306 -6.78 7.76 33.76
CA ASN A 306 -5.46 7.11 33.68
C ASN A 306 -4.90 7.14 32.23
N CYS A 307 -4.01 8.10 31.95
CA CYS A 307 -3.47 8.39 30.62
C CYS A 307 -2.71 7.22 29.95
N LYS A 308 -2.05 6.39 30.77
CA LYS A 308 -0.94 5.56 30.29
C LYS A 308 -1.39 4.40 29.40
N GLN A 309 -2.46 3.71 29.77
CA GLN A 309 -2.99 2.58 28.98
C GLN A 309 -3.53 3.01 27.60
N TYR A 310 -4.11 4.22 27.53
CA TYR A 310 -4.63 4.77 26.29
C TYR A 310 -3.49 5.17 25.33
N GLU A 311 -2.46 5.84 25.85
CA GLU A 311 -1.28 6.22 25.08
C GLU A 311 -0.53 5.00 24.54
N ASP A 312 -0.34 3.97 25.38
CA ASP A 312 0.29 2.71 24.99
C ASP A 312 -0.49 2.00 23.86
N LYS A 313 -1.82 2.09 23.86
CA LYS A 313 -2.67 1.53 22.80
C LYS A 313 -2.50 2.27 21.48
N ILE A 314 -2.49 3.60 21.49
CA ILE A 314 -2.25 4.41 20.29
C ILE A 314 -0.88 4.11 19.72
N GLN A 315 0.16 4.10 20.56
CA GLN A 315 1.53 3.88 20.12
C GLN A 315 1.68 2.51 19.45
N ARG A 316 1.14 1.45 20.06
CA ARG A 316 1.22 0.09 19.52
C ARG A 316 0.56 -0.01 18.15
N ASN A 317 -0.65 0.52 17.99
CA ASN A 317 -1.38 0.48 16.72
C ASN A 317 -0.66 1.26 15.62
N ASN A 318 -0.04 2.40 15.98
CA ASN A 318 0.72 3.21 15.03
C ASN A 318 1.99 2.49 14.57
N THR A 319 2.78 1.94 15.50
CA THR A 319 3.97 1.16 15.17
C THR A 319 3.65 -0.07 14.33
N GLU A 320 2.57 -0.79 14.64
CA GLU A 320 2.12 -1.94 13.82
C GLU A 320 1.76 -1.53 12.38
N LEU A 321 1.08 -0.40 12.22
CA LEU A 321 0.74 0.14 10.90
C LEU A 321 1.99 0.55 10.12
N GLU A 322 2.92 1.26 10.76
CA GLU A 322 4.21 1.65 10.17
C GLU A 322 5.01 0.43 9.72
N ASP A 323 5.16 -0.57 10.58
CA ASP A 323 5.90 -1.80 10.28
C ASP A 323 5.28 -2.54 9.08
N ARG A 324 3.95 -2.62 9.02
CA ARG A 324 3.24 -3.25 7.91
C ARG A 324 3.46 -2.53 6.58
N ILE A 325 3.46 -1.20 6.59
CA ILE A 325 3.73 -0.38 5.41
C ILE A 325 5.19 -0.55 4.97
N GLU A 326 6.13 -0.47 5.91
CA GLU A 326 7.55 -0.63 5.65
C GLU A 326 7.86 -2.00 5.04
N TYR A 327 7.31 -3.05 5.63
CA TYR A 327 7.44 -4.42 5.14
C TYR A 327 6.91 -4.57 3.72
N THR A 328 5.68 -4.09 3.45
CA THR A 328 5.04 -4.22 2.14
C THR A 328 5.83 -3.49 1.04
N VAL A 329 6.30 -2.28 1.32
CA VAL A 329 7.10 -1.49 0.37
C VAL A 329 8.45 -2.15 0.11
N LYS A 330 9.11 -2.64 1.17
CA LYS A 330 10.41 -3.32 1.07
C LYS A 330 10.30 -4.62 0.28
N GLU A 331 9.27 -5.43 0.55
CA GLU A 331 9.04 -6.69 -0.15
C GLU A 331 8.76 -6.48 -1.63
N ALA A 332 7.91 -5.51 -1.98
CA ALA A 332 7.63 -5.19 -3.37
C ALA A 332 8.88 -4.71 -4.12
N ASN A 333 9.75 -3.92 -3.46
CA ASN A 333 11.03 -3.48 -4.04
C ASN A 333 12.01 -4.65 -4.25
N ASN A 334 12.12 -5.55 -3.27
CA ASN A 334 12.95 -6.75 -3.38
C ASN A 334 12.50 -7.66 -4.54
N ARG A 335 11.18 -7.87 -4.66
CA ARG A 335 10.60 -8.65 -5.76
C ARG A 335 10.90 -8.03 -7.12
N LEU A 336 10.79 -6.70 -7.25
CA LEU A 336 11.11 -6.01 -8.50
C LEU A 336 12.58 -6.17 -8.87
N LEU A 337 13.50 -5.96 -7.91
CA LEU A 337 14.93 -6.16 -8.14
C LEU A 337 15.24 -7.59 -8.59
N HIS A 338 14.60 -8.58 -7.95
CA HIS A 338 14.74 -9.98 -8.31
C HIS A 338 14.27 -10.28 -9.74
N LEU A 339 13.10 -9.76 -10.14
CA LEU A 339 12.56 -9.98 -11.49
C LEU A 339 13.38 -9.30 -12.58
N ILE A 340 13.85 -8.07 -12.34
CA ILE A 340 14.73 -7.36 -13.27
C ILE A 340 16.00 -8.20 -13.51
N ASN A 341 16.67 -8.62 -12.44
CA ASN A 341 17.90 -9.41 -12.54
C ASN A 341 17.65 -10.73 -13.31
N ARG A 342 16.55 -11.43 -13.03
CA ARG A 342 16.19 -12.65 -13.77
C ARG A 342 15.96 -12.40 -15.27
N LEU A 343 15.28 -11.32 -15.63
CA LEU A 343 15.05 -10.96 -17.03
C LEU A 343 16.35 -10.54 -17.73
N GLU A 344 17.28 -9.87 -17.05
CA GLU A 344 18.60 -9.53 -17.58
C GLU A 344 19.44 -10.78 -17.88
N ILE A 345 19.45 -11.74 -16.94
CA ILE A 345 20.11 -13.04 -17.13
C ILE A 345 19.50 -13.78 -18.32
N GLN A 346 18.17 -13.87 -18.40
CA GLN A 346 17.48 -14.53 -19.52
C GLN A 346 17.75 -13.84 -20.86
N SER A 347 17.74 -12.51 -20.90
CA SER A 347 18.06 -11.74 -22.11
C SER A 347 19.47 -12.04 -22.60
N THR A 348 20.44 -12.10 -21.70
CA THR A 348 21.84 -12.38 -22.02
C THR A 348 21.98 -13.78 -22.58
N TYR A 349 21.41 -14.77 -21.90
CA TYR A 349 21.42 -16.17 -22.33
C TYR A 349 20.79 -16.38 -23.71
N LEU A 350 19.60 -15.81 -23.95
CA LEU A 350 18.94 -15.91 -25.26
C LEU A 350 19.73 -15.23 -26.37
N THR A 351 20.41 -14.11 -26.06
CA THR A 351 21.27 -13.43 -27.02
C THR A 351 22.46 -14.31 -27.41
N GLU A 352 23.09 -15.00 -26.45
CA GLU A 352 24.19 -15.93 -26.71
C GLU A 352 23.73 -17.12 -27.57
N ILE A 353 22.58 -17.71 -27.26
CA ILE A 353 22.01 -18.81 -28.08
C ILE A 353 21.72 -18.35 -29.50
N ASN A 354 21.14 -17.15 -29.66
CA ASN A 354 20.85 -16.61 -30.98
C ASN A 354 22.12 -16.41 -31.83
N ILE A 355 23.22 -15.97 -31.20
CA ILE A 355 24.52 -15.86 -31.87
C ILE A 355 25.01 -17.23 -32.33
N LEU A 356 24.95 -18.26 -31.47
CA LEU A 356 25.34 -19.63 -31.81
C LEU A 356 24.49 -20.21 -32.93
N TYR A 357 23.17 -20.01 -32.88
CA TYR A 357 22.24 -20.47 -33.90
C TYR A 357 22.54 -19.82 -35.26
N LYS A 358 22.73 -18.50 -35.31
CA LYS A 358 23.08 -17.77 -36.55
C LYS A 358 24.41 -18.25 -37.14
N GLN A 359 25.39 -18.61 -36.29
CA GLN A 359 26.64 -19.22 -36.75
C GLN A 359 26.40 -20.60 -37.37
N TYR A 360 25.60 -21.45 -36.71
CA TYR A 360 25.26 -22.78 -37.20
C TYR A 360 24.52 -22.72 -38.55
N GLU A 361 23.50 -21.86 -38.66
CA GLU A 361 22.72 -21.68 -39.89
C GLU A 361 23.60 -21.25 -41.07
N LYS A 362 24.57 -20.36 -40.82
CA LYS A 362 25.56 -19.96 -41.82
C LYS A 362 26.44 -21.13 -42.27
N HIS A 363 26.96 -21.93 -41.34
CA HIS A 363 27.77 -23.10 -41.66
C HIS A 363 26.97 -24.16 -42.43
N LEU A 364 25.72 -24.42 -42.04
CA LEU A 364 24.84 -25.35 -42.72
C LEU A 364 24.54 -24.90 -44.15
N SER A 365 24.24 -23.61 -44.35
CA SER A 365 24.00 -23.03 -45.67
C SER A 365 25.22 -23.17 -46.58
N GLU A 366 26.42 -22.94 -46.04
CA GLU A 366 27.67 -23.11 -46.79
C GLU A 366 27.91 -24.58 -47.17
N LEU A 367 27.66 -25.52 -46.24
CA LEU A 367 27.75 -26.96 -46.52
C LEU A 367 26.73 -27.42 -47.58
N ILE A 368 25.49 -26.95 -47.53
CA ILE A 368 24.46 -27.23 -48.53
C ILE A 368 24.91 -26.72 -49.90
N HIS A 369 25.43 -25.50 -49.99
CA HIS A 369 25.96 -24.95 -51.24
C HIS A 369 27.15 -25.78 -51.78
N GLN A 370 28.07 -26.24 -50.93
CA GLN A 370 29.15 -27.13 -51.36
C GLN A 370 28.62 -28.49 -51.85
N LEU A 371 27.58 -29.04 -51.21
CA LEU A 371 26.93 -30.27 -51.62
C LEU A 371 26.27 -30.11 -53.00
N ASP A 372 25.53 -29.03 -53.21
CA ASP A 372 24.88 -28.72 -54.50
C ASP A 372 25.89 -28.54 -55.62
N LYS A 373 26.99 -27.83 -55.36
CA LYS A 373 28.12 -27.71 -56.29
C LYS A 373 28.71 -29.08 -56.64
N THR A 374 28.89 -29.94 -55.65
CA THR A 374 29.40 -31.31 -55.84
C THR A 374 28.43 -32.16 -56.66
N LYS A 375 27.13 -32.07 -56.38
CA LYS A 375 26.06 -32.78 -57.09
C LYS A 375 25.96 -32.34 -58.55
N LEU A 376 26.11 -31.03 -58.81
CA LEU A 376 26.15 -30.48 -60.16
C LEU A 376 27.36 -31.03 -60.94
N GLN A 377 28.55 -31.02 -60.33
CA GLN A 377 29.75 -31.60 -60.94
C GLN A 377 29.58 -33.09 -61.25
N LEU A 378 28.98 -33.86 -60.33
CA LEU A 378 28.71 -35.28 -60.56
C LEU A 378 27.76 -35.51 -61.74
N ASN A 379 26.71 -34.69 -61.87
CA ASN A 379 25.76 -34.76 -62.98
C ASN A 379 26.43 -34.43 -64.32
N ILE A 380 27.31 -33.42 -64.35
CA ILE A 380 28.14 -33.10 -65.54
C ILE A 380 28.99 -34.32 -65.94
N ILE A 381 29.66 -34.96 -64.97
CA ILE A 381 30.47 -36.16 -65.21
C ILE A 381 29.60 -37.31 -65.73
N GLN A 382 28.46 -37.60 -65.10
CA GLN A 382 27.53 -38.64 -65.56
C GLN A 382 27.05 -38.38 -66.98
N LYS A 383 26.67 -37.14 -67.33
CA LYS A 383 26.27 -36.78 -68.69
C LYS A 383 27.41 -36.90 -69.69
N SER A 384 28.65 -36.59 -69.31
CA SER A 384 29.83 -36.83 -70.16
C SER A 384 30.17 -38.31 -70.32
N LEU A 385 29.83 -39.15 -69.33
CA LEU A 385 30.01 -40.61 -69.39
C LEU A 385 28.89 -41.29 -70.23
N LEU A 386 27.69 -40.70 -70.25
CA LEU A 386 26.52 -41.19 -71.00
C LEU A 386 26.45 -40.66 -72.44
N ARG A 387 27.15 -39.57 -72.78
CA ARG A 387 27.27 -39.06 -74.16
C ARG A 387 28.59 -39.52 -74.78
N SER A 388 28.50 -40.60 -75.55
CA SER A 388 29.36 -40.90 -76.73
C SER A 388 30.79 -41.40 -76.48
N ASP A 389 31.00 -42.71 -76.69
CA ASP A 389 31.83 -43.32 -77.75
C ASP A 389 33.23 -42.75 -78.12
N GLU A 390 33.93 -42.08 -77.21
CA GLU A 390 35.37 -41.79 -77.37
C GLU A 390 36.19 -42.26 -76.15
N LEU A 391 36.01 -43.53 -75.78
CA LEU A 391 36.76 -44.19 -74.71
C LEU A 391 38.04 -44.87 -75.25
N ASN A 392 38.98 -44.11 -75.82
CA ASN A 392 40.30 -44.69 -76.14
C ASN A 392 41.54 -43.82 -75.86
N THR A 393 41.41 -42.65 -75.21
CA THR A 393 42.61 -41.84 -74.87
C THR A 393 42.63 -41.23 -73.47
N LEU A 394 41.65 -41.50 -72.60
CA LEU A 394 41.74 -41.14 -71.18
C LEU A 394 41.95 -42.41 -70.34
N THR A 395 43.21 -42.68 -70.00
CA THR A 395 43.64 -43.87 -69.25
C THR A 395 42.77 -44.09 -68.01
N MET A 396 42.07 -45.22 -67.94
CA MET A 396 41.23 -45.68 -66.82
C MET A 396 41.86 -45.47 -65.43
N ASN A 397 43.18 -45.49 -65.35
CA ASN A 397 43.95 -45.22 -64.13
C ASN A 397 43.84 -43.77 -63.61
N LYS A 398 43.69 -42.76 -64.49
CA LYS A 398 43.47 -41.36 -64.07
C LYS A 398 42.06 -41.18 -63.51
N ILE A 399 41.06 -41.80 -64.13
CA ILE A 399 39.67 -41.77 -63.64
C ILE A 399 39.59 -42.47 -62.29
N LYS A 400 40.18 -43.67 -62.15
CA LYS A 400 40.23 -44.43 -60.89
C LYS A 400 40.93 -43.65 -59.78
N LYS A 401 42.05 -42.97 -60.07
CA LYS A 401 42.76 -42.14 -59.10
C LYS A 401 41.93 -40.93 -58.65
N PHE A 402 41.27 -40.26 -59.59
CA PHE A 402 40.46 -39.08 -59.29
C PHE A 402 39.16 -39.44 -58.53
N SER A 403 38.53 -40.57 -58.86
CA SER A 403 37.38 -41.08 -58.11
C SER A 403 37.78 -41.52 -56.70
N GLN A 404 38.95 -42.16 -56.54
CA GLN A 404 39.45 -42.55 -55.23
C GLN A 404 39.75 -41.33 -54.35
N GLU A 405 40.46 -40.31 -54.87
CA GLU A 405 40.74 -39.08 -54.12
C GLU A 405 39.47 -38.33 -53.71
N ARG A 406 38.46 -38.28 -54.58
CA ARG A 406 37.16 -37.66 -54.26
C ARG A 406 36.39 -38.45 -53.23
N LEU A 407 36.40 -39.79 -53.31
CA LEU A 407 35.74 -40.66 -52.34
C LEU A 407 36.39 -40.53 -50.97
N THR A 408 37.73 -40.46 -50.90
CA THR A 408 38.46 -40.22 -49.64
C THR A 408 38.09 -38.87 -49.05
N LYS A 409 38.00 -37.80 -49.86
CA LYS A 409 37.55 -36.48 -49.39
C LYS A 409 36.12 -36.51 -48.83
N LEU A 410 35.23 -37.29 -49.45
CA LEU A 410 33.84 -37.42 -49.01
C LEU A 410 33.73 -38.19 -47.69
N TYR A 411 34.54 -39.25 -47.51
CA TYR A 411 34.62 -39.98 -46.24
C TYR A 411 35.23 -39.14 -45.11
N THR A 412 36.25 -38.32 -45.38
CA THR A 412 36.77 -37.38 -44.37
C THR A 412 35.71 -36.34 -43.99
N LEU A 413 34.97 -35.79 -44.97
CA LEU A 413 33.92 -34.82 -44.69
C LEU A 413 32.78 -35.43 -43.86
N HIS A 414 32.42 -36.68 -44.14
CA HIS A 414 31.44 -37.44 -43.36
C HIS A 414 31.94 -37.71 -41.92
N GLY A 415 33.22 -38.04 -41.76
CA GLY A 415 33.84 -38.20 -40.44
C GLY A 415 33.86 -36.90 -39.63
N ASP A 416 34.20 -35.78 -40.26
CA ASP A 416 34.20 -34.46 -39.62
C ASP A 416 32.78 -34.03 -39.20
N LEU A 417 31.77 -34.29 -40.05
CA LEU A 417 30.35 -34.09 -39.71
C LEU A 417 29.93 -34.92 -38.49
N ASN A 418 30.28 -36.21 -38.45
CA ASN A 418 29.97 -37.08 -37.31
C ASN A 418 30.68 -36.64 -36.04
N LYS A 419 31.91 -36.13 -36.14
CA LYS A 419 32.66 -35.62 -35.00
C LYS A 419 32.03 -34.34 -34.45
N ILE A 420 31.61 -33.44 -35.33
CA ILE A 420 30.91 -32.21 -34.94
C ILE A 420 29.55 -32.53 -34.31
N GLU A 421 28.80 -33.50 -34.85
CA GLU A 421 27.54 -33.96 -34.27
C GLU A 421 27.74 -34.53 -32.85
N ASN A 422 28.81 -35.32 -32.66
CA ASN A 422 29.13 -35.88 -31.35
C ASN A 422 29.66 -34.83 -30.36
N ASP A 423 30.48 -33.87 -30.80
CA ASP A 423 30.93 -32.76 -29.96
C ASP A 423 29.76 -31.86 -29.52
N LEU A 424 28.76 -31.67 -30.39
CA LEU A 424 27.50 -31.00 -30.03
C LEU A 424 26.74 -31.81 -28.99
N LYS A 425 26.51 -33.11 -29.21
CA LYS A 425 25.83 -33.97 -28.22
C LYS A 425 26.55 -33.99 -26.87
N VAL A 426 27.88 -34.09 -26.87
CA VAL A 426 28.68 -34.10 -25.64
C VAL A 426 28.66 -32.74 -24.95
N ARG A 427 28.68 -31.61 -25.66
CA ARG A 427 28.57 -30.27 -25.03
C ARG A 427 27.16 -29.99 -24.49
N PHE A 428 26.12 -30.41 -25.20
CA PHE A 428 24.74 -30.36 -24.69
C PHE A 428 24.57 -31.22 -23.41
N ILE A 429 25.17 -32.41 -23.36
CA ILE A 429 25.07 -33.30 -22.18
C ILE A 429 26.00 -32.87 -21.03
N SER A 430 27.22 -32.42 -21.31
CA SER A 430 28.20 -32.03 -20.27
C SER A 430 27.88 -30.69 -19.61
N GLN A 431 27.19 -29.78 -20.28
CA GLN A 431 26.65 -28.57 -19.65
C GLN A 431 25.32 -28.81 -18.92
N SER A 432 24.71 -29.99 -19.08
CA SER A 432 23.57 -30.44 -18.27
C SER A 432 24.00 -31.11 -16.95
N PHE A 433 25.30 -31.37 -16.76
CA PHE A 433 25.85 -32.09 -15.59
C PHE A 433 26.79 -31.24 -14.71
N ILE A 434 27.16 -30.04 -15.16
CA ILE A 434 27.76 -29.01 -14.30
C ILE A 434 26.68 -27.94 -14.15
N TRP A 435 25.81 -28.13 -13.14
CA TRP A 435 25.14 -27.17 -12.28
C TRP A 435 23.95 -27.88 -11.61
#